data_AF-A0A951II22-F1
#
_entry.id   AF-A0A951II22-F1
#
_cell.length_a   1.000
_cell.length_b   1.000
_cell.length_c   1.000
_cell.angle_alpha   90.00
_cell.angle_beta   90.00
_cell.angle_gamma   90.00
#
_symmetry.space_group_name_H-M   'P 1'
#
loop_
_entity.id
_entity.type
_entity.pdbx_description
1 polymer ?
#
loop_
_entity_poly.entity_id
_entity_poly.type
_entity_poly.pdbx_seq_one_letter_code
_entity_poly.pdbx_strand_id
1 'polypeptide(L)'
;MKRVGTVRQRRIGGLWFTRGASTAAMVAGLCICLGGCQDVGFESSVSPRQAPGVPIAVEAIEGPPAEVTGALSAALVQAAADRQVTLVDDTQAPRFRLKGYVTADQAADGKTELAYVWDVFDASNRRAQRVTGTVETAGDPANPWAQLDDKALKRVAGKSMDGIADFLANAGATSPASVAVKLSPKAVTAGATVGAAVGAGAKPLGYAASE
;
A
#
# COMPACT_ATOMS: atom_id res chain seq x y z
N MET A 1 -37.36 -11.53 -40.32
CA MET A 1 -37.38 -10.05 -40.27
C MET A 1 -36.22 -9.58 -39.40
N LYS A 2 -35.20 -8.93 -39.99
CA LYS A 2 -34.00 -8.41 -39.30
C LYS A 2 -34.29 -6.99 -38.77
N ARG A 3 -34.03 -6.71 -37.49
CA ARG A 3 -33.93 -5.33 -36.97
C ARG A 3 -32.47 -5.00 -36.71
N VAL A 4 -31.96 -4.08 -37.52
CA VAL A 4 -30.63 -3.48 -37.47
C VAL A 4 -30.61 -2.48 -36.30
N GLY A 5 -29.72 -2.69 -35.34
CA GLY A 5 -29.48 -1.76 -34.24
C GLY A 5 -28.48 -0.68 -34.66
N THR A 6 -28.94 0.57 -34.69
CA THR A 6 -28.13 1.76 -34.95
C THR A 6 -27.23 2.06 -33.75
N VAL A 7 -25.92 1.91 -33.91
CA VAL A 7 -24.90 2.27 -32.90
C VAL A 7 -24.67 3.78 -32.92
N ARG A 8 -25.02 4.46 -31.81
CA ARG A 8 -24.70 5.88 -31.58
C ARG A 8 -23.26 5.98 -31.03
N GLN A 9 -22.33 6.36 -31.89
CA GLN A 9 -20.95 6.71 -31.53
C GLN A 9 -20.91 8.12 -30.90
N ARG A 10 -20.41 8.26 -29.67
CA ARG A 10 -20.10 9.56 -29.05
C ARG A 10 -18.58 9.67 -28.92
N ARG A 11 -17.99 10.60 -29.70
CA ARG A 11 -16.57 11.00 -29.63
C ARG A 11 -16.30 11.75 -28.32
N ILE A 12 -15.27 11.34 -27.58
CA ILE A 12 -14.53 12.20 -26.65
C ILE A 12 -13.04 11.86 -26.81
N GLY A 13 -12.24 12.85 -27.22
CA GLY A 13 -10.80 12.95 -26.95
C GLY A 13 -9.85 11.81 -27.39
N GLY A 14 -9.30 11.92 -28.61
CA GLY A 14 -7.84 12.06 -28.75
C GLY A 14 -6.90 10.84 -28.76
N LEU A 15 -7.33 9.58 -28.61
CA LEU A 15 -6.42 8.43 -28.78
C LEU A 15 -7.04 7.35 -29.70
N TRP A 16 -6.42 7.15 -30.86
CA TRP A 16 -6.84 6.18 -31.86
C TRP A 16 -6.43 4.77 -31.44
N PHE A 17 -7.28 4.06 -30.70
CA PHE A 17 -7.20 2.60 -30.62
C PHE A 17 -8.01 2.00 -31.78
N THR A 18 -7.32 1.62 -32.85
CA THR A 18 -7.88 0.84 -33.96
C THR A 18 -8.18 -0.59 -33.47
N ARG A 19 -9.43 -0.84 -33.04
CA ARG A 19 -9.96 -2.21 -32.91
C ARG A 19 -10.31 -2.75 -34.30
N GLY A 20 -9.33 -3.34 -34.97
CA GLY A 20 -9.53 -4.18 -36.15
C GLY A 20 -9.83 -5.61 -35.71
N ALA A 21 -11.01 -6.11 -36.08
CA ALA A 21 -11.41 -7.49 -35.89
C ALA A 21 -10.80 -8.40 -36.96
N SER A 22 -10.15 -9.47 -36.50
CA SER A 22 -10.10 -10.84 -37.02
C SER A 22 -10.21 -11.10 -38.54
N THR A 23 -9.09 -11.52 -39.12
CA THR A 23 -9.08 -12.60 -40.12
C THR A 23 -8.00 -13.61 -39.75
N ALA A 24 -8.41 -14.88 -39.76
CA ALA A 24 -7.64 -16.05 -39.40
C ALA A 24 -6.48 -16.34 -40.36
N ALA A 25 -5.35 -16.80 -39.83
CA ALA A 25 -4.38 -17.60 -40.56
C ALA A 25 -3.64 -18.54 -39.60
N MET A 26 -3.93 -19.83 -39.73
CA MET A 26 -3.15 -20.95 -39.23
C MET A 26 -1.71 -20.86 -39.78
N VAL A 27 -0.70 -20.81 -38.91
CA VAL A 27 0.63 -21.37 -39.20
C VAL A 27 1.18 -21.99 -37.92
N ALA A 28 1.39 -23.31 -37.97
CA ALA A 28 2.07 -24.08 -36.95
C ALA A 28 3.54 -23.63 -36.84
N GLY A 29 3.92 -23.19 -35.64
CA GLY A 29 5.29 -22.83 -35.28
C GLY A 29 5.56 -23.22 -33.85
N LEU A 30 6.15 -24.41 -33.69
CA LEU A 30 6.70 -24.95 -32.45
C LEU A 30 7.83 -24.03 -31.95
N CYS A 31 7.50 -23.09 -31.06
CA CYS A 31 8.47 -22.32 -30.28
C CYS A 31 8.12 -22.44 -28.80
N ILE A 32 8.85 -23.33 -28.12
CA ILE A 32 8.89 -23.47 -26.66
C ILE A 32 9.62 -22.26 -26.12
N CYS A 33 8.89 -21.30 -25.53
CA CYS A 33 9.39 -20.30 -24.58
C CYS A 33 8.22 -19.38 -24.15
N LEU A 34 7.36 -19.86 -23.25
CA LEU A 34 6.45 -19.02 -22.48
C LEU A 34 6.36 -19.61 -21.07
N GLY A 35 7.33 -19.26 -20.23
CA GLY A 35 7.15 -19.33 -18.78
C GLY A 35 6.01 -18.39 -18.42
N GLY A 36 4.81 -18.94 -18.28
CA GLY A 36 3.75 -18.25 -17.57
C GLY A 36 4.19 -18.06 -16.13
N CYS A 37 4.39 -16.81 -15.70
CA CYS A 37 3.94 -16.50 -14.35
C CYS A 37 2.42 -16.63 -14.39
N GLN A 38 1.97 -17.85 -14.15
CA GLN A 38 0.60 -18.14 -13.80
C GLN A 38 0.37 -17.30 -12.53
N ASP A 39 -0.50 -16.30 -12.60
CA ASP A 39 -1.18 -15.76 -11.42
C ASP A 39 -2.09 -16.89 -10.91
N VAL A 40 -1.48 -17.90 -10.31
CA VAL A 40 -2.20 -18.94 -9.59
C VAL A 40 -2.65 -18.29 -8.31
N GLY A 41 -3.91 -17.85 -8.32
CA GLY A 41 -4.70 -17.53 -7.15
C GLY A 41 -4.72 -18.72 -6.20
N PHE A 42 -3.68 -18.82 -5.40
CA PHE A 42 -3.79 -19.29 -4.05
C PHE A 42 -3.98 -18.02 -3.24
N GLU A 43 -5.24 -17.69 -2.89
CA GLU A 43 -5.50 -16.92 -1.68
C GLU A 43 -4.91 -17.74 -0.54
N SER A 44 -3.59 -17.61 -0.38
CA SER A 44 -2.93 -17.87 0.87
C SER A 44 -3.78 -17.13 1.88
N SER A 45 -4.15 -17.80 2.96
CA SER A 45 -4.52 -17.12 4.19
C SER A 45 -3.30 -16.30 4.62
N VAL A 46 -3.07 -15.17 3.95
CA VAL A 46 -2.07 -14.19 4.32
C VAL A 46 -2.65 -13.58 5.56
N SER A 47 -2.08 -13.94 6.70
CA SER A 47 -2.38 -13.26 7.94
C SER A 47 -2.29 -11.74 7.70
N PRO A 48 -3.23 -10.94 8.25
CA PRO A 48 -3.21 -9.49 8.06
C PRO A 48 -1.81 -8.95 8.35
N ARG A 49 -1.26 -8.13 7.46
CA ARG A 49 0.10 -7.60 7.65
C ARG A 49 0.08 -6.68 8.86
N GLN A 50 0.92 -6.96 9.84
CA GLN A 50 1.03 -6.16 11.06
C GLN A 50 2.11 -5.10 10.91
N ALA A 51 1.88 -3.90 11.46
CA ALA A 51 2.86 -2.81 11.44
C ALA A 51 2.88 -2.04 12.78
N PRO A 52 3.47 -2.63 13.83
CA PRO A 52 3.50 -2.00 15.14
C PRO A 52 4.42 -0.77 15.19
N GLY A 53 4.01 0.24 15.95
CA GLY A 53 4.91 1.29 16.44
C GLY A 53 5.14 2.49 15.51
N VAL A 54 4.41 2.59 14.40
CA VAL A 54 4.44 3.79 13.54
C VAL A 54 3.10 4.53 13.63
N PRO A 55 3.04 5.71 14.28
CA PRO A 55 1.80 6.45 14.42
C PRO A 55 1.39 7.09 13.08
N ILE A 56 0.14 6.87 12.69
CA ILE A 56 -0.49 7.45 11.50
C ILE A 56 -1.80 8.13 11.89
N ALA A 57 -2.12 9.27 11.26
CA ALA A 57 -3.40 9.95 11.42
C ALA A 57 -4.20 9.89 10.12
N VAL A 58 -5.51 9.66 10.23
CA VAL A 58 -6.45 9.82 9.11
C VAL A 58 -6.96 11.25 9.13
N GLU A 59 -6.60 12.06 8.14
CA GLU A 59 -6.98 13.47 8.09
C GLU A 59 -8.37 13.69 7.50
N ALA A 60 -8.65 13.01 6.40
CA ALA A 60 -9.89 13.19 5.67
C ALA A 60 -10.24 11.94 4.85
N ILE A 61 -11.54 11.71 4.68
CA ILE A 61 -12.11 10.77 3.73
C ILE A 61 -13.13 11.53 2.90
N GLU A 62 -12.86 11.67 1.61
CA GLU A 62 -13.68 12.42 0.66
C GLU A 62 -14.39 11.47 -0.32
N GLY A 63 -15.57 11.86 -0.78
CA GLY A 63 -16.35 11.14 -1.79
C GLY A 63 -17.65 10.53 -1.25
N PRO A 64 -17.64 9.68 -0.21
CA PRO A 64 -18.86 9.12 0.35
C PRO A 64 -19.72 10.18 1.05
N PRO A 65 -21.04 9.97 1.14
CA PRO A 65 -21.92 10.76 2.01
C PRO A 65 -21.53 10.57 3.49
N ALA A 66 -21.86 11.53 4.34
CA ALA A 66 -21.39 11.60 5.73
C ALA A 66 -21.68 10.32 6.54
N GLU A 67 -22.85 9.70 6.31
CA GLU A 67 -23.26 8.43 6.94
C GLU A 67 -22.28 7.29 6.60
N VAL A 68 -21.92 7.16 5.32
CA VAL A 68 -20.98 6.14 4.83
C VAL A 68 -19.57 6.45 5.29
N THR A 69 -19.17 7.72 5.32
CA THR A 69 -17.85 8.16 5.83
C THR A 69 -17.68 7.79 7.30
N GLY A 70 -18.71 7.99 8.13
CA GLY A 70 -18.70 7.61 9.54
C GLY A 70 -18.56 6.09 9.72
N ALA A 71 -19.34 5.31 8.97
CA ALA A 71 -19.27 3.84 9.01
C ALA A 71 -17.92 3.30 8.51
N LEU A 72 -17.37 3.88 7.43
CA LEU A 72 -16.05 3.51 6.90
C LEU A 72 -14.94 3.86 7.90
N SER A 73 -15.00 5.02 8.54
CA SER A 73 -14.04 5.42 9.57
C SER A 73 -14.03 4.42 10.73
N ALA A 74 -15.20 4.00 11.22
CA ALA A 74 -15.30 2.98 12.26
C ALA A 74 -14.70 1.64 11.81
N ALA A 75 -14.97 1.21 10.57
CA ALA A 75 -14.39 0.00 10.02
C ALA A 75 -12.86 0.09 9.87
N LEU A 76 -12.31 1.25 9.50
CA LEU A 76 -10.87 1.49 9.41
C LEU A 76 -10.19 1.42 10.78
N VAL A 77 -10.81 1.97 11.84
CA VAL A 77 -10.29 1.87 13.20
C VAL A 77 -10.19 0.42 13.65
N GLN A 78 -11.23 -0.38 13.40
CA GLN A 78 -11.21 -1.82 13.70
C GLN A 78 -10.11 -2.54 12.90
N ALA A 79 -10.04 -2.29 11.58
CA ALA A 79 -9.04 -2.91 10.71
C ALA A 79 -7.59 -2.53 11.06
N ALA A 80 -7.38 -1.30 11.57
CA ALA A 80 -6.09 -0.84 12.07
C ALA A 80 -5.70 -1.57 13.37
N ALA A 81 -6.65 -1.75 14.30
CA ALA A 81 -6.42 -2.49 15.54
C ALA A 81 -6.03 -3.96 15.25
N ASP A 82 -6.72 -4.62 14.32
CA ASP A 82 -6.42 -6.00 13.89
C ASP A 82 -5.00 -6.15 13.32
N ARG A 83 -4.45 -5.07 12.75
CA ARG A 83 -3.11 -5.00 12.13
C ARG A 83 -2.07 -4.33 13.02
N GLN A 84 -2.41 -4.02 14.27
CA GLN A 84 -1.55 -3.31 15.21
C GLN A 84 -1.03 -1.96 14.69
N VAL A 85 -1.77 -1.32 13.79
CA VAL A 85 -1.46 0.02 13.28
C VAL A 85 -1.89 1.04 14.33
N THR A 86 -0.94 1.88 14.76
CA THR A 86 -1.22 2.93 15.74
C THR A 86 -1.88 4.12 15.06
N LEU A 87 -3.19 4.26 15.23
CA LEU A 87 -3.92 5.46 14.86
C LEU A 87 -3.81 6.52 15.97
N VAL A 88 -3.47 7.74 15.58
CA VAL A 88 -3.41 8.90 16.48
C VAL A 88 -4.21 10.06 15.89
N ASP A 89 -4.60 11.01 16.73
CA ASP A 89 -5.19 12.26 16.26
C ASP A 89 -4.14 13.09 15.49
N ASP A 90 -4.60 13.95 14.58
CA ASP A 90 -3.72 14.81 13.77
C ASP A 90 -2.86 15.76 14.63
N THR A 91 -3.36 16.13 15.81
CA THR A 91 -2.67 16.96 16.82
C THR A 91 -1.56 16.22 17.58
N GLN A 92 -1.52 14.89 17.54
CA GLN A 92 -0.59 14.07 18.32
C GLN A 92 0.72 13.74 17.56
N ALA A 93 1.16 14.65 16.68
CA ALA A 93 2.38 14.52 15.90
C ALA A 93 2.51 13.15 15.17
N PRO A 94 1.56 12.80 14.29
CA PRO A 94 1.64 11.57 13.51
C PRO A 94 2.89 11.55 12.62
N ARG A 95 3.50 10.37 12.45
CA ARG A 95 4.64 10.20 11.53
C ARG A 95 4.19 10.26 10.07
N PHE A 96 2.99 9.76 9.80
CA PHE A 96 2.36 9.79 8.49
C PHE A 96 0.93 10.32 8.58
N ARG A 97 0.49 11.03 7.54
CA ARG A 97 -0.86 11.56 7.41
C ARG A 97 -1.55 10.89 6.23
N LEU A 98 -2.78 10.44 6.42
CA LEU A 98 -3.54 9.71 5.42
C LEU A 98 -4.70 10.56 4.91
N LYS A 99 -4.79 10.70 3.58
CA LYS A 99 -5.94 11.32 2.91
C LYS A 99 -6.62 10.31 2.00
N GLY A 100 -7.90 10.09 2.23
CA GLY A 100 -8.71 9.10 1.52
C GLY A 100 -9.66 9.72 0.51
N TYR A 101 -9.80 9.06 -0.62
CA TYR A 101 -10.81 9.34 -1.64
C TYR A 101 -11.50 8.03 -1.99
N VAL A 102 -12.82 7.99 -1.90
CA VAL A 102 -13.61 6.79 -2.22
C VAL A 102 -14.75 7.18 -3.15
N THR A 103 -14.84 6.50 -4.29
CA THR A 103 -15.96 6.64 -5.22
C THR A 103 -16.78 5.37 -5.25
N ALA A 104 -18.04 5.52 -5.62
CA ALA A 104 -18.95 4.41 -5.85
C ALA A 104 -19.56 4.62 -7.24
N ASP A 105 -19.30 3.67 -8.12
CA ASP A 105 -19.73 3.72 -9.51
C ASP A 105 -20.48 2.43 -9.86
N GLN A 106 -21.40 2.51 -10.81
CA GLN A 106 -22.10 1.32 -11.29
C GLN A 106 -21.20 0.50 -12.22
N ALA A 107 -21.05 -0.77 -11.90
CA ALA A 107 -20.40 -1.75 -12.77
C ALA A 107 -21.37 -2.25 -13.85
N ALA A 108 -20.82 -2.80 -14.94
CA ALA A 108 -21.59 -3.25 -16.10
C ALA A 108 -22.53 -4.43 -15.81
N ASP A 109 -22.30 -5.17 -14.73
CA ASP A 109 -23.08 -6.32 -14.30
C ASP A 109 -24.18 -5.97 -13.27
N GLY A 110 -24.41 -4.67 -13.02
CA GLY A 110 -25.41 -4.19 -12.07
C GLY A 110 -24.91 -4.14 -10.61
N LYS A 111 -23.64 -4.44 -10.37
CA LYS A 111 -23.00 -4.22 -9.06
C LYS A 111 -22.58 -2.77 -8.88
N THR A 112 -22.23 -2.42 -7.65
CA THR A 112 -21.48 -1.19 -7.36
C THR A 112 -20.00 -1.55 -7.22
N GLU A 113 -19.15 -0.84 -7.97
CA GLU A 113 -17.71 -0.82 -7.76
C GLU A 113 -17.34 0.33 -6.83
N LEU A 114 -16.74 -0.02 -5.69
CA LEU A 114 -16.14 0.94 -4.75
C LEU A 114 -14.66 1.05 -5.05
N ALA A 115 -14.25 2.15 -5.67
CA ALA A 115 -12.84 2.46 -5.88
C ALA A 115 -12.34 3.34 -4.75
N TYR A 116 -11.17 3.03 -4.20
CA TYR A 116 -10.54 3.82 -3.15
C TYR A 116 -9.10 4.18 -3.50
N VAL A 117 -8.70 5.36 -3.03
CA VAL A 117 -7.33 5.87 -3.09
C VAL A 117 -6.99 6.45 -1.74
N TRP A 118 -5.88 6.00 -1.17
CA TRP A 118 -5.29 6.54 0.04
C TRP A 118 -3.91 7.10 -0.29
N ASP A 119 -3.76 8.40 -0.14
CA ASP A 119 -2.46 9.06 -0.24
C ASP A 119 -1.85 9.17 1.16
N VAL A 120 -0.63 8.64 1.33
CA VAL A 120 0.14 8.68 2.57
C VAL A 120 1.20 9.78 2.44
N PHE A 121 1.15 10.77 3.32
CA PHE A 121 2.07 11.91 3.36
C PHE A 121 3.03 11.80 4.54
N ASP A 122 4.29 12.20 4.32
CA ASP A 122 5.29 12.34 5.37
C ASP A 122 5.12 13.68 6.14
N ALA A 123 5.95 13.89 7.17
CA ALA A 123 5.95 15.12 7.96
C ALA A 123 6.29 16.39 7.14
N SER A 124 6.93 16.24 5.96
CA SER A 124 7.23 17.33 5.04
C SER A 124 6.12 17.55 4.00
N ASN A 125 4.96 16.91 4.18
CA ASN A 125 3.81 16.97 3.27
C ASN A 125 4.15 16.48 1.85
N ARG A 126 5.10 15.56 1.73
CA ARG A 126 5.38 14.86 0.48
C ARG A 126 4.69 13.52 0.50
N ARG A 127 4.07 13.15 -0.63
CA ARG A 127 3.43 11.85 -0.77
C ARG A 127 4.49 10.75 -0.76
N ALA A 128 4.50 9.95 0.29
CA ALA A 128 5.38 8.81 0.49
C ALA A 128 4.85 7.55 -0.21
N GLN A 129 3.54 7.35 -0.22
CA GLN A 129 2.90 6.19 -0.83
C GLN A 129 1.50 6.51 -1.31
N ARG A 130 1.04 5.77 -2.32
CA ARG A 130 -0.37 5.72 -2.71
C ARG A 130 -0.85 4.27 -2.64
N VAL A 131 -1.93 4.03 -1.90
CA VAL A 131 -2.61 2.74 -1.82
C VAL A 131 -3.93 2.87 -2.56
N THR A 132 -4.20 1.99 -3.50
CA THR A 132 -5.45 2.00 -4.28
C THR A 132 -6.05 0.62 -4.37
N GLY A 133 -7.34 0.54 -4.61
CA GLY A 133 -7.98 -0.72 -4.96
C GLY A 133 -9.46 -0.56 -5.24
N THR A 134 -10.09 -1.68 -5.56
CA THR A 134 -11.52 -1.77 -5.82
C THR A 134 -12.16 -2.91 -5.02
N VAL A 135 -13.42 -2.71 -4.66
CA VAL A 135 -14.27 -3.72 -4.04
C VAL A 135 -15.64 -3.68 -4.72
N GLU A 136 -16.07 -4.81 -5.24
CA GLU A 136 -17.44 -4.96 -5.75
C GLU A 136 -18.40 -5.37 -4.63
N THR A 137 -19.60 -4.79 -4.66
CA THR A 137 -20.73 -5.18 -3.81
C THR A 137 -22.04 -5.17 -4.59
N ALA A 138 -23.10 -5.70 -3.98
CA ALA A 138 -24.45 -5.58 -4.52
C ALA A 138 -24.77 -4.10 -4.74
N GLY A 139 -25.23 -3.75 -5.93
CA GLY A 139 -25.45 -2.37 -6.33
C GLY A 139 -26.91 -1.97 -6.37
N ASP A 140 -27.14 -0.66 -6.35
CA ASP A 140 -28.41 -0.05 -6.72
C ASP A 140 -28.18 0.94 -7.86
N PRO A 141 -28.99 0.87 -8.94
CA PRO A 141 -28.75 1.68 -10.12
C PRO A 141 -29.15 3.14 -10.00
N ALA A 142 -29.94 3.51 -8.99
CA ALA A 142 -30.29 4.89 -8.73
C ALA A 142 -29.30 5.56 -7.77
N ASN A 143 -28.78 4.80 -6.79
CA ASN A 143 -27.81 5.31 -5.83
C ASN A 143 -26.75 4.25 -5.48
N PRO A 144 -25.50 4.39 -5.95
CA PRO A 144 -24.46 3.40 -5.72
C PRO A 144 -24.10 3.24 -4.23
N TRP A 145 -24.44 4.21 -3.37
CA TRP A 145 -24.21 4.13 -1.91
C TRP A 145 -25.34 3.45 -1.13
N ALA A 146 -26.54 3.27 -1.71
CA ALA A 146 -27.72 2.84 -0.96
C ALA A 146 -27.65 1.39 -0.47
N GLN A 147 -26.90 0.53 -1.17
CA GLN A 147 -26.78 -0.90 -0.86
C GLN A 147 -25.43 -1.26 -0.22
N LEU A 148 -24.68 -0.26 0.27
CA LEU A 148 -23.44 -0.56 0.99
C LEU A 148 -23.75 -1.17 2.36
N ASP A 149 -23.52 -2.48 2.45
CA ASP A 149 -23.59 -3.23 3.69
C ASP A 149 -22.29 -3.13 4.50
N ASP A 150 -22.40 -3.35 5.81
CA ASP A 150 -21.26 -3.35 6.75
C ASP A 150 -20.12 -4.28 6.30
N LYS A 151 -20.47 -5.41 5.67
CA LYS A 151 -19.47 -6.35 5.12
C LYS A 151 -18.69 -5.76 3.95
N ALA A 152 -19.32 -4.96 3.07
CA ALA A 152 -18.59 -4.26 2.01
C ALA A 152 -17.63 -3.22 2.58
N LEU A 153 -18.09 -2.42 3.55
CA LEU A 153 -17.24 -1.43 4.23
C LEU A 153 -16.06 -2.06 4.95
N LYS A 154 -16.28 -3.17 5.67
CA LYS A 154 -15.20 -3.95 6.31
C LYS A 154 -14.21 -4.53 5.30
N ARG A 155 -14.67 -4.98 4.12
CA ARG A 155 -13.78 -5.43 3.04
C ARG A 155 -12.91 -4.28 2.51
N VAL A 156 -13.50 -3.11 2.25
CA VAL A 156 -12.75 -1.91 1.83
C VAL A 156 -11.74 -1.50 2.89
N ALA A 157 -12.16 -1.40 4.15
CA ALA A 157 -11.30 -1.05 5.28
C ALA A 157 -10.15 -2.05 5.47
N GLY A 158 -10.45 -3.35 5.41
CA GLY A 158 -9.46 -4.42 5.50
C GLY A 158 -8.38 -4.30 4.41
N LYS A 159 -8.78 -4.29 3.14
CA LYS A 159 -7.83 -4.15 2.02
C LYS A 159 -7.04 -2.84 2.08
N SER A 160 -7.68 -1.76 2.52
CA SER A 160 -7.02 -0.46 2.70
C SER A 160 -5.91 -0.55 3.75
N MET A 161 -6.24 -1.08 4.93
CA MET A 161 -5.28 -1.21 6.03
C MET A 161 -4.22 -2.28 5.77
N ASP A 162 -4.48 -3.30 4.95
CA ASP A 162 -3.44 -4.22 4.47
C ASP A 162 -2.36 -3.48 3.68
N GLY A 163 -2.76 -2.65 2.70
CA GLY A 163 -1.82 -1.85 1.92
C GLY A 163 -1.09 -0.78 2.74
N ILE A 164 -1.77 -0.19 3.72
CA ILE A 164 -1.16 0.78 4.64
C ILE A 164 -0.16 0.08 5.57
N ALA A 165 -0.53 -1.03 6.20
CA ALA A 165 0.36 -1.80 7.06
C ALA A 165 1.58 -2.32 6.29
N ASP A 166 1.40 -2.67 5.01
CA ASP A 166 2.51 -3.04 4.14
C ASP A 166 3.56 -1.92 4.01
N PHE A 167 3.08 -0.72 3.70
CA PHE A 167 3.92 0.47 3.66
C PHE A 167 4.58 0.75 5.01
N LEU A 168 3.81 0.71 6.11
CA LEU A 168 4.29 1.03 7.46
C LEU A 168 5.35 0.03 7.95
N ALA A 169 5.18 -1.25 7.67
CA ALA A 169 6.16 -2.27 8.01
C ALA A 169 7.51 -2.03 7.31
N ASN A 170 7.47 -1.59 6.04
CA ASN A 170 8.67 -1.26 5.28
C ASN A 170 9.29 0.08 5.73
N ALA A 171 8.45 1.07 6.05
CA ALA A 171 8.89 2.38 6.56
C ALA A 171 9.48 2.31 7.97
N GLY A 172 8.96 1.41 8.82
CA GLY A 172 9.44 1.14 10.18
C GLY A 172 10.78 0.40 10.20
N ALA A 173 11.04 -0.47 9.23
CA ALA A 173 12.33 -1.16 9.09
C ALA A 173 13.50 -0.21 8.76
N THR A 174 13.20 0.96 8.18
CA THR A 174 14.20 2.01 7.92
C THR A 174 14.37 2.97 9.10
N SER A 175 13.67 2.73 10.23
CA SER A 175 13.93 3.46 11.46
C SER A 175 15.23 2.93 12.09
N PRO A 176 16.26 3.77 12.31
CA PRO A 176 17.56 3.32 12.83
C PRO A 176 17.50 2.74 14.27
N ALA A 177 16.33 2.75 14.91
CA ALA A 177 16.12 2.21 16.26
C ALA A 177 16.07 0.67 16.33
N SER A 178 16.00 -0.05 15.21
CA SER A 178 15.82 -1.53 15.21
C SER A 178 17.05 -2.32 14.74
N VAL A 179 18.16 -1.67 14.38
CA VAL A 179 19.39 -2.38 13.97
C VAL A 179 20.19 -2.91 15.18
N ALA A 180 19.68 -2.75 16.40
CA ALA A 180 20.37 -3.09 17.64
C ALA A 180 19.87 -4.40 18.31
N VAL A 181 19.56 -5.45 17.56
CA VAL A 181 19.43 -6.83 18.08
C VAL A 181 19.78 -7.78 16.92
N LYS A 182 20.97 -8.37 16.79
CA LYS A 182 21.50 -9.46 17.61
C LYS A 182 22.97 -9.75 17.21
N LEU A 183 23.93 -9.09 17.87
CA LEU A 183 25.29 -9.65 17.98
C LEU A 183 25.38 -10.25 19.38
N SER A 184 25.35 -11.58 19.46
CA SER A 184 25.57 -12.31 20.70
C SER A 184 27.08 -12.42 20.93
N PRO A 185 27.67 -11.82 21.99
CA PRO A 185 29.05 -12.08 22.34
C PRO A 185 29.10 -13.29 23.25
N LYS A 186 29.34 -14.48 22.69
CA LYS A 186 29.77 -15.64 23.49
C LYS A 186 30.80 -16.46 22.74
N ALA A 187 32.06 -16.04 22.83
CA ALA A 187 33.20 -16.94 22.87
C ALA A 187 34.36 -16.22 23.58
N VAL A 188 34.73 -16.79 24.71
CA VAL A 188 35.80 -16.35 25.61
C VAL A 188 37.07 -17.13 25.25
N THR A 189 38.22 -16.46 25.35
CA THR A 189 39.53 -16.99 25.77
C THR A 189 40.26 -18.08 24.96
N ALA A 190 41.31 -17.66 24.26
CA ALA A 190 42.66 -18.24 24.25
C ALA A 190 43.59 -17.10 23.77
N GLY A 191 44.66 -16.63 24.41
CA GLY A 191 45.60 -17.27 25.32
C GLY A 191 46.85 -17.74 24.57
N ALA A 192 47.78 -16.86 24.18
CA ALA A 192 49.23 -17.16 24.04
C ALA A 192 50.12 -15.95 23.61
N THR A 193 51.00 -15.57 24.55
CA THR A 193 52.44 -15.19 24.44
C THR A 193 52.96 -14.02 23.57
N VAL A 194 53.41 -12.98 24.29
CA VAL A 194 54.69 -12.23 24.24
C VAL A 194 55.40 -12.05 22.89
N GLY A 195 55.59 -10.77 22.52
CA GLY A 195 56.65 -10.31 21.62
C GLY A 195 56.94 -8.83 21.87
N ALA A 196 57.91 -8.56 22.75
CA ALA A 196 58.45 -7.23 23.00
C ALA A 196 59.32 -6.77 21.81
N ALA A 197 59.13 -5.53 21.36
CA ALA A 197 60.16 -4.79 20.63
C ALA A 197 60.04 -3.29 20.96
N VAL A 198 61.06 -2.80 21.66
CA VAL A 198 61.34 -1.39 21.93
C VAL A 198 61.78 -0.72 20.62
N GLY A 199 61.30 0.49 20.38
CA GLY A 199 61.77 1.33 19.27
C GLY A 199 61.28 2.77 19.42
N ALA A 200 62.16 3.63 19.91
CA ALA A 200 61.98 5.05 20.15
C ALA A 200 61.71 5.88 18.86
N GLY A 201 61.01 7.02 18.99
CA GLY A 201 60.82 7.94 17.86
C GLY A 201 59.90 9.12 18.12
N ALA A 202 60.39 10.07 18.91
CA ALA A 202 59.88 11.40 19.24
C ALA A 202 58.99 12.20 18.25
N LYS A 203 58.04 12.94 18.85
CA LYS A 203 57.66 14.39 18.73
C LYS A 203 56.18 14.66 18.41
N PRO A 204 55.44 15.36 19.31
CA PRO A 204 54.11 15.89 19.03
C PRO A 204 54.20 17.30 18.43
N LEU A 205 53.43 17.57 17.37
CA LEU A 205 53.10 18.94 16.96
C LEU A 205 51.60 19.13 17.23
N GLY A 206 51.32 19.83 18.31
CA GLY A 206 49.99 20.38 18.57
C GLY A 206 49.71 21.52 17.61
N TYR A 207 48.44 21.65 17.22
CA TYR A 207 47.89 22.92 16.77
C TYR A 207 46.77 23.28 17.73
N ALA A 208 47.01 24.35 18.48
CA ALA A 208 46.08 24.95 19.41
C ALA A 208 45.04 25.77 18.65
N ALA A 209 43.90 25.96 19.31
CA ALA A 209 42.85 26.90 18.97
C ALA A 209 43.37 28.34 18.87
N SER A 210 42.73 29.14 18.01
CA SER A 210 42.72 30.60 18.12
C SER A 210 41.37 31.08 17.60
N GLU A 211 40.64 31.69 18.54
CA GLU A 211 39.61 32.75 18.43
C GLU A 211 38.29 32.47 17.69
#